data_AF-A0A976J497-F1
#
_entry.id   AF-A0A976J497-F1
#
_cell.length_a   1.000
_cell.length_b   1.000
_cell.length_c   1.000
_cell.angle_alpha   90.00
_cell.angle_beta   90.00
_cell.angle_gamma   90.00
#
_symmetry.space_group_name_H-M   'P 1'
#
loop_
_entity.id
_entity.type
_entity.pdbx_description
1 polymer ?
#
loop_
_entity_poly.entity_id
_entity_poly.type
_entity_poly.pdbx_seq_one_letter_code
_entity_poly.pdbx_strand_id
1 'polypeptide(L)'
;MTEPRLVLMEAIARKIIVTARYNGVVLRLAPHALFERHGELYVSALNLDKNWISEEARRLGHFKLSGLSMMELTEDPFDPMPAYEPTAPRPEDMLVFAI
;
A
#
# COMPACT_ATOMS: atom_id res chain seq x y z
N MET A 1 10.98 17.21 5.02
CA MET A 1 9.83 16.29 5.06
C MET A 1 10.20 15.10 4.20
N THR A 2 10.08 13.88 4.70
CA THR A 2 10.39 12.67 3.91
C THR A 2 9.36 12.53 2.80
N GLU A 3 9.83 12.35 1.56
CA GLU A 3 8.97 12.20 0.38
C GLU A 3 8.05 10.96 0.55
N PRO A 4 6.71 11.11 0.43
CA PRO A 4 5.73 10.03 0.56
C PRO A 4 6.09 8.75 -0.21
N ARG A 5 6.60 8.93 -1.42
CA ARG A 5 7.03 7.84 -2.30
C ARG A 5 8.19 7.04 -1.71
N LEU A 6 9.18 7.71 -1.11
CA LEU A 6 10.35 7.03 -0.53
C LEU A 6 9.96 6.19 0.68
N VAL A 7 9.07 6.71 1.54
CA VAL A 7 8.53 5.96 2.69
C VAL A 7 7.86 4.66 2.21
N LEU A 8 7.02 4.72 1.17
CA LEU A 8 6.34 3.53 0.67
C LEU A 8 7.29 2.56 -0.05
N MET A 9 8.28 3.06 -0.78
CA MET A 9 9.30 2.19 -1.39
C MET A 9 10.08 1.43 -0.32
N GLU A 10 10.47 2.11 0.76
CA GLU A 10 11.12 1.47 1.90
C GLU A 10 10.19 0.44 2.57
N ALA A 11 8.93 0.80 2.80
CA ALA A 11 7.95 -0.09 3.41
C ALA A 11 7.72 -1.37 2.61
N ILE A 12 7.58 -1.25 1.29
CA ILE A 12 7.41 -2.38 0.37
C ILE A 12 8.68 -3.24 0.40
N ALA A 13 9.86 -2.63 0.22
CA ALA A 13 11.13 -3.36 0.17
C ALA A 13 11.41 -4.15 1.47
N ARG A 14 11.05 -3.57 2.61
CA ARG A 14 11.25 -4.17 3.94
C ARG A 14 10.07 -5.00 4.43
N LYS A 15 8.93 -5.00 3.71
CA LYS A 15 7.68 -5.65 4.13
C LYS A 15 7.22 -5.20 5.52
N ILE A 16 7.27 -3.89 5.76
CA ILE A 16 6.86 -3.28 7.03
C ILE A 16 5.59 -2.47 6.86
N ILE A 17 4.80 -2.42 7.93
CA ILE A 17 3.52 -1.72 7.97
C ILE A 17 3.77 -0.20 7.94
N VAL A 18 2.87 0.51 7.27
CA VAL A 18 2.82 1.97 7.25
C VAL A 18 1.55 2.44 7.92
N THR A 19 1.67 3.36 8.87
CA THR A 19 0.53 4.18 9.31
C THR A 19 0.39 5.37 8.39
N ALA A 20 -0.83 5.73 8.01
CA ALA A 20 -1.11 6.89 7.18
C ALA A 20 -2.49 7.46 7.47
N ARG A 21 -2.67 8.77 7.29
CA ARG A 21 -3.99 9.39 7.23
C ARG A 21 -4.47 9.45 5.78
N TYR A 22 -5.63 8.87 5.51
CA TYR A 22 -6.30 8.86 4.22
C TYR A 22 -7.75 9.32 4.39
N ASN A 23 -8.17 10.36 3.64
CA ASN A 23 -9.52 10.94 3.75
C ASN A 23 -9.97 11.23 5.19
N GLY A 24 -9.04 11.72 6.03
CA GLY A 24 -9.30 12.07 7.43
C GLY A 24 -9.15 10.91 8.43
N VAL A 25 -9.09 9.66 7.98
CA VAL A 25 -9.00 8.46 8.82
C VAL A 25 -7.55 7.96 8.88
N VAL A 26 -7.07 7.59 10.07
CA VAL A 26 -5.77 6.93 10.23
C VAL A 26 -5.94 5.44 9.95
N LEU A 27 -5.06 4.89 9.11
CA LEU A 27 -5.06 3.50 8.65
C LEU A 27 -3.68 2.88 8.85
N ARG A 28 -3.65 1.58 9.15
CA ARG A 28 -2.49 0.72 9.00
C ARG A 28 -2.56 -0.06 7.69
N LEU A 29 -1.55 0.13 6.87
CA LEU A 29 -1.45 -0.44 5.53
C LEU A 29 -0.25 -1.39 5.47
N ALA A 30 -0.47 -2.57 4.89
CA ALA A 30 0.59 -3.49 4.46
C ALA A 30 0.81 -3.29 2.94
N PRO A 31 1.78 -2.45 2.52
CA PRO A 31 1.94 -2.05 1.13
C PRO A 31 2.61 -3.12 0.27
N HIS A 32 2.01 -3.44 -0.88
CA HIS A 32 2.48 -4.48 -1.80
C HIS A 32 3.08 -3.91 -3.09
N ALA A 33 2.51 -2.85 -3.64
CA ALA A 33 2.99 -2.28 -4.90
C ALA A 33 2.77 -0.77 -4.97
N LEU A 34 3.70 -0.07 -5.62
CA LEU A 34 3.53 1.26 -6.13
C LEU A 34 3.28 1.18 -7.64
N PHE A 35 2.25 1.87 -8.13
CA PHE A 35 1.94 1.94 -9.55
C PHE A 35 1.44 3.33 -9.93
N GLU A 36 1.55 3.64 -11.21
CA GLU A 36 0.99 4.85 -11.80
C GLU A 36 -0.29 4.51 -12.58
N ARG A 37 -1.30 5.37 -12.46
CA ARG A 37 -2.54 5.34 -13.26
C ARG A 37 -2.86 6.76 -13.71
N HIS A 38 -2.87 6.98 -15.02
CA HIS A 38 -3.16 8.28 -15.64
C HIS A 38 -2.32 9.45 -15.06
N GLY A 39 -1.01 9.24 -14.87
CA GLY A 39 -0.10 10.27 -14.33
C GLY A 39 -0.13 10.43 -12.81
N GLU A 40 -0.97 9.68 -12.10
CA GLU A 40 -1.10 9.74 -10.65
C GLU A 40 -0.55 8.47 -10.00
N LEU A 41 0.14 8.61 -8.87
CA LEU A 41 0.69 7.48 -8.12
C LEU A 41 -0.33 6.89 -7.14
N TYR A 42 -0.31 5.57 -7.03
CA TYR A 42 -1.13 4.79 -6.13
C TYR A 42 -0.30 3.71 -5.44
N VAL A 43 -0.69 3.36 -4.21
CA VAL A 43 -0.19 2.17 -3.51
C VAL A 43 -1.29 1.11 -3.44
N SER A 44 -0.96 -0.10 -3.89
CA SER A 44 -1.71 -1.31 -3.63
C SER A 44 -1.32 -1.83 -2.25
N ALA A 45 -2.26 -1.90 -1.31
CA ALA A 45 -1.99 -2.29 0.07
C ALA A 45 -3.17 -3.02 0.71
N LEU A 46 -2.89 -3.93 1.63
CA LEU A 46 -3.92 -4.50 2.50
C LEU A 46 -4.20 -3.50 3.63
N ASN A 47 -5.47 -3.12 3.80
CA ASN A 47 -5.89 -2.34 4.96
C ASN A 47 -6.13 -3.29 6.15
N LEU A 48 -5.27 -3.19 7.16
CA LEU A 48 -5.28 -4.04 8.35
C LEU A 48 -6.38 -3.66 9.35
N ASP A 49 -6.90 -2.44 9.27
CA ASP A 49 -7.95 -1.94 10.17
C ASP A 49 -9.36 -2.17 9.62
N LYS A 50 -9.47 -2.69 8.38
CA LYS A 50 -10.76 -3.08 7.82
C LYS A 50 -11.24 -4.39 8.47
N ASN A 51 -12.52 -4.43 8.84
CA ASN A 51 -13.13 -5.65 9.36
C ASN A 51 -13.38 -6.66 8.22
N TRP A 52 -12.53 -7.66 8.11
CA TRP A 52 -12.63 -8.74 7.13
C TRP A 52 -13.41 -9.92 7.73
N ILE A 53 -14.30 -10.52 6.94
CA ILE A 53 -15.10 -11.68 7.39
C ILE A 53 -14.23 -12.95 7.49
N SER A 54 -13.17 -13.05 6.69
CA SER A 54 -12.17 -14.12 6.74
C SER A 54 -10.83 -13.66 6.12
N GLU A 55 -9.79 -14.49 6.23
CA GLU A 55 -8.49 -14.19 5.62
C GLU A 55 -8.54 -14.27 4.09
N GLU A 56 -9.29 -15.24 3.55
CA GLU A 56 -9.50 -15.42 2.11
C GLU A 56 -10.30 -14.27 1.50
N ALA A 57 -11.13 -13.61 2.32
CA ALA A 57 -11.85 -12.43 1.90
C ALA A 57 -10.96 -11.17 1.84
N ARG A 58 -9.71 -11.22 2.33
CA ARG A 58 -8.78 -10.08 2.25
C ARG A 58 -8.50 -9.74 0.79
N ARG A 59 -8.40 -8.45 0.49
CA ARG A 59 -8.03 -7.94 -0.83
C ARG A 59 -7.23 -6.65 -0.71
N LEU A 60 -6.31 -6.45 -1.65
CA LEU A 60 -5.59 -5.19 -1.74
C LEU A 60 -6.54 -4.06 -2.14
N GLY A 61 -6.48 -2.97 -1.41
CA GLY A 61 -7.05 -1.70 -1.81
C GLY A 61 -6.03 -0.88 -2.58
N HIS A 62 -6.51 0.10 -3.36
CA HIS A 62 -5.65 1.03 -4.08
C HIS A 62 -5.86 2.44 -3.52
N PHE A 63 -4.81 2.99 -2.93
CA PHE A 63 -4.84 4.27 -2.24
C PHE A 63 -4.05 5.29 -3.05
N LYS A 64 -4.68 6.42 -3.37
CA LYS A 64 -4.02 7.48 -4.12
C LYS A 64 -2.93 8.12 -3.25
N LEU A 65 -1.70 8.19 -3.76
CA LEU A 65 -0.56 8.67 -2.99
C LEU A 65 -0.75 10.11 -2.50
N SER A 66 -1.31 10.98 -3.34
CA SER A 66 -1.62 12.38 -2.98
C SER A 66 -2.70 12.54 -1.91
N GLY A 67 -3.45 11.48 -1.60
CA GLY A 67 -4.40 11.46 -0.49
C GLY A 67 -3.82 10.92 0.82
N LEU A 68 -2.59 10.37 0.80
CA LEU A 68 -1.91 9.86 1.98
C LEU A 68 -1.08 10.97 2.63
N SER A 69 -1.25 11.13 3.93
CA SER A 69 -0.55 12.13 4.74
C SER A 69 -0.13 11.53 6.09
N MET A 70 0.77 12.20 6.82
CA MET A 70 1.25 11.74 8.12
C MET A 70 1.73 10.27 8.07
N MET A 71 2.54 9.94 7.06
CA MET A 71 3.01 8.58 6.87
C MET A 71 4.21 8.28 7.75
N GLU A 72 4.13 7.17 8.47
CA GLU A 72 5.19 6.69 9.35
C GLU A 72 5.38 5.18 9.15
N LEU A 73 6.64 4.74 9.11
CA LEU A 73 6.99 3.32 9.14
C LEU A 73 6.81 2.82 10.56
N THR A 74 6.21 1.63 10.72
CA THR A 74 6.22 0.94 12.01
C THR A 74 7.41 -0.02 12.08
N GLU A 75 7.62 -0.62 13.26
CA GLU A 75 8.56 -1.72 13.45
C GLU A 75 7.93 -3.09 13.14
N ASP A 76 6.63 -3.11 12.83
CA ASP A 76 5.87 -4.33 12.60
C ASP A 76 6.01 -4.80 11.14
N PRO A 77 6.49 -6.03 10.90
CA PRO A 77 6.46 -6.62 9.57
C PRO A 77 5.05 -7.06 9.18
N PHE A 78 4.83 -7.31 7.90
CA PHE A 78 3.66 -8.02 7.39
C PHE A 78 4.06 -9.14 6.43
N ASP A 79 3.24 -10.19 6.38
CA ASP A 79 3.35 -11.23 5.36
C ASP A 79 2.54 -10.83 4.12
N PRO A 80 3.13 -10.82 2.91
CA PRO A 80 2.39 -10.60 1.68
C PRO A 80 1.24 -11.59 1.53
N MET A 81 0.17 -11.16 0.85
CA MET A 81 -0.97 -12.05 0.60
C MET A 81 -0.53 -13.28 -0.21
N PRO A 82 -0.95 -14.51 0.17
CA PRO A 82 -0.48 -15.74 -0.49
C PRO A 82 -0.72 -15.83 -2.01
N ALA A 83 -1.78 -15.18 -2.50
CA ALA A 83 -2.16 -15.15 -3.92
C ALA A 83 -1.75 -13.85 -4.62
N TYR A 84 -0.84 -13.07 -4.04
CA TYR A 84 -0.37 -11.83 -4.64
C TYR A 84 0.63 -12.10 -5.77
N GLU A 85 0.35 -11.52 -6.93
CA GLU A 85 1.27 -11.46 -8.06
C GLU A 85 1.78 -10.02 -8.23
N PRO A 86 3.09 -9.81 -8.47
CA PRO A 86 3.70 -8.49 -8.61
C PRO A 86 3.43 -7.89 -10.00
N THR A 87 2.15 -7.73 -10.33
CA THR A 87 1.69 -7.13 -11.58
C THR A 87 0.94 -5.83 -11.32
N ALA A 88 0.86 -4.98 -12.34
CA ALA A 88 0.01 -3.81 -12.27
C ALA A 88 -1.47 -4.24 -12.05
N PRO A 89 -2.27 -3.51 -11.25
CA PRO A 89 -3.65 -3.91 -10.96
C PRO A 89 -4.56 -3.94 -12.19
N ARG A 90 -4.25 -3.14 -13.22
CA ARG A 90 -4.95 -3.10 -14.50
C ARG A 90 -3.96 -3.06 -15.67
N PRO A 91 -4.38 -3.47 -16.88
CA PRO A 91 -3.51 -3.44 -18.06
C PRO A 91 -2.97 -2.05 -18.42
N GLU A 92 -3.74 -0.99 -18.15
CA GLU A 92 -3.35 0.40 -18.39
C GLU A 92 -2.49 1.02 -17.29
N ASP A 93 -2.33 0.33 -16.15
CA ASP A 93 -1.51 0.79 -15.05
C ASP A 93 -0.03 0.47 -15.33
N MET A 94 0.87 1.35 -14.88
CA MET A 94 2.31 1.11 -14.93
C MET A 94 2.81 0.70 -13.56
N LEU A 95 3.30 -0.52 -13.41
CA LEU A 95 3.96 -0.95 -12.18
C LEU A 95 5.27 -0.16 -11.99
N VAL A 96 5.44 0.47 -10.83
CA VAL A 96 6.63 1.27 -10.50
C VAL A 96 7.56 0.51 -9.57
N PHE A 97 7.01 -0.13 -8.55
CA PHE A 97 7.75 -0.92 -7.56
C PHE A 97 6.85 -1.97 -6.92
N ALA A 98 7.37 -3.13 -6.59
CA ALA A 98 6.65 -4.19 -5.87
C ALA A 98 7.61 -4.94 -4.95
N ILE A 99 7.03 -5.69 -4.01
CA ILE A 99 7.73 -6.59 -3.06
C ILE A 99 8.59 -7.65 -3.73
#